data_AF-A0A7G9SA94-F1
#
_entry.id   AF-A0A7G9SA94-F1
#
_cell.length_a   1.000
_cell.length_b   1.000
_cell.length_c   1.000
_cell.angle_alpha   90.00
_cell.angle_beta   90.00
_cell.angle_gamma   90.00
#
_symmetry.space_group_name_H-M   'P 1'
#
loop_
_entity.id
_entity.type
_entity.pdbx_description
1 polymer ?
#
loop_
_entity_poly.entity_id
_entity_poly.type
_entity_poly.pdbx_seq_one_letter_code
_entity_poly.pdbx_strand_id
1 'polypeptide(L)'
;MRALVLLSALTLAACQPPTDGNAAGSDILTPNADDAGGEAPANDVAASTNAAMPPFAETPNAHPTAPEPAPIPARFRGTWSDSAASCADLAHHSRLTISGRTVRFDDYVIFGDSVSQPNPNEFALKGKIEATGVPAEAHYAISADGKTLTDGAGGGTVRVRCA
;
A
#
# COMPACT_ATOMS: atom_id res chain seq x y z
N MET A 1 -31.48 -37.34 -25.74
CA MET A 1 -30.54 -38.12 -26.61
C MET A 1 -30.12 -37.24 -27.78
N ARG A 2 -28.85 -37.35 -28.19
CA ARG A 2 -28.04 -36.47 -29.09
C ARG A 2 -27.48 -35.23 -28.38
N ALA A 3 -26.29 -35.23 -27.80
CA ALA A 3 -24.93 -35.57 -28.30
C ALA A 3 -24.49 -34.68 -29.47
N LEU A 4 -23.63 -33.69 -29.17
CA LEU A 4 -22.56 -33.29 -30.07
C LEU A 4 -21.35 -32.77 -29.28
N VAL A 5 -20.28 -33.56 -29.39
CA VAL A 5 -18.90 -33.32 -28.99
C VAL A 5 -18.28 -32.36 -30.02
N LEU A 6 -17.52 -31.34 -29.59
CA LEU A 6 -16.50 -30.67 -30.40
C LEU A 6 -15.48 -30.01 -29.44
N LEU A 7 -14.34 -30.66 -29.19
CA LEU A 7 -13.08 -30.62 -29.95
C LEU A 7 -12.18 -29.48 -29.48
N SER A 8 -11.19 -29.88 -28.69
CA SER A 8 -10.11 -29.09 -28.11
C SER A 8 -9.21 -28.46 -29.17
N ALA A 9 -8.81 -27.19 -28.94
CA ALA A 9 -7.62 -26.61 -29.54
C ALA A 9 -6.76 -26.02 -28.41
N LEU A 10 -5.85 -26.85 -27.89
CA LEU A 10 -4.78 -26.44 -26.98
C LEU A 10 -3.65 -25.85 -27.84
N THR A 11 -3.55 -24.53 -27.90
CA THR A 11 -2.36 -23.85 -28.45
C THR A 11 -1.37 -23.61 -27.31
N LEU A 12 -0.35 -24.47 -27.20
CA LEU A 12 0.83 -24.22 -26.38
C LEU A 12 1.66 -23.11 -27.05
N ALA A 13 1.63 -21.90 -26.48
CA ALA A 13 2.58 -20.85 -26.82
C ALA A 13 3.83 -20.97 -25.91
N ALA A 14 4.99 -20.81 -26.54
CA ALA A 14 6.31 -21.18 -26.06
C ALA A 14 6.78 -20.48 -24.76
N CYS A 15 7.41 -21.24 -23.87
CA CYS A 15 8.36 -20.73 -22.89
C CYS A 15 9.63 -20.25 -23.60
N GLN A 16 9.95 -18.96 -23.51
CA GLN A 16 11.31 -18.46 -23.76
C GLN A 16 12.10 -18.46 -22.44
N PRO A 17 13.35 -18.98 -22.41
CA PRO A 17 14.23 -18.86 -21.26
C PRO A 17 14.79 -17.42 -21.09
N PRO A 18 15.21 -17.04 -19.87
CA PRO A 18 15.71 -15.71 -19.56
C PRO A 18 17.05 -15.42 -20.26
N THR A 19 17.24 -14.15 -20.60
CA THR A 19 18.50 -13.63 -21.15
C THR A 19 19.36 -13.15 -19.98
N ASP A 20 20.38 -13.93 -19.61
CA ASP A 20 21.50 -13.44 -18.81
C ASP A 20 22.40 -12.58 -19.71
N GLY A 21 22.74 -11.37 -19.27
CA GLY A 21 23.55 -10.49 -20.11
C GLY A 21 23.96 -9.17 -19.51
N ASN A 22 25.08 -9.24 -18.79
CA ASN A 22 26.11 -8.19 -18.66
C ASN A 22 25.84 -6.96 -17.79
N ALA A 23 26.85 -6.31 -17.22
CA ALA A 23 28.20 -6.65 -16.79
C ALA A 23 28.80 -5.32 -16.31
N ALA A 24 29.61 -5.40 -15.27
CA ALA A 24 30.80 -4.58 -15.05
C ALA A 24 30.67 -3.07 -14.74
N GLY A 25 31.44 -2.73 -13.71
CA GLY A 25 32.16 -1.47 -13.59
C GLY A 25 31.49 -0.48 -12.65
N SER A 26 32.18 0.23 -11.77
CA SER A 26 33.58 0.31 -11.36
C SER A 26 33.50 1.06 -10.03
N ASP A 27 34.09 0.57 -8.96
CA ASP A 27 35.45 0.90 -8.57
C ASP A 27 35.66 2.38 -8.20
N ILE A 28 36.26 2.54 -7.01
CA ILE A 28 37.03 3.69 -6.51
C ILE A 28 36.25 4.95 -6.07
N LEU A 29 36.24 5.22 -4.75
CA LEU A 29 37.07 6.26 -4.11
C LEU A 29 36.74 6.40 -2.61
N THR A 30 37.59 5.81 -1.78
CA THR A 30 37.93 6.34 -0.45
C THR A 30 39.04 7.36 -0.60
N PRO A 31 38.88 8.58 -0.06
CA PRO A 31 40.01 9.41 0.33
C PRO A 31 40.03 9.66 1.84
N ASN A 32 41.16 9.21 2.41
CA ASN A 32 41.98 9.74 3.50
C ASN A 32 41.42 10.71 4.55
N ALA A 33 41.84 10.37 5.77
CA ALA A 33 42.07 11.30 6.86
C ALA A 33 43.08 12.39 6.47
N ASP A 34 42.76 13.63 6.80
CA ASP A 34 43.76 14.66 7.07
C ASP A 34 43.35 15.50 8.27
N ASP A 35 44.35 15.64 9.12
CA ASP A 35 44.45 16.39 10.36
C ASP A 35 44.40 17.90 10.08
N ALA A 36 43.60 18.64 10.83
CA ALA A 36 43.77 20.09 10.95
C ALA A 36 43.27 20.54 12.32
N GLY A 37 44.21 20.64 13.26
CA GLY A 37 44.05 21.39 14.49
C GLY A 37 43.62 22.84 14.22
N GLY A 38 42.53 23.25 14.88
CA GLY A 38 42.11 24.63 14.97
C GLY A 38 41.85 24.97 16.44
N GLU A 39 42.72 25.80 17.01
CA GLU A 39 42.50 26.42 18.32
C GLU A 39 41.17 27.19 18.32
N ALA A 40 40.27 26.80 19.22
CA ALA A 40 39.00 27.48 19.42
C ALA A 40 39.24 28.83 20.13
N PRO A 41 38.61 29.93 19.67
CA PRO A 41 38.64 31.19 20.41
C PRO A 41 37.90 31.03 21.74
N ALA A 42 38.51 31.51 22.82
CA ALA A 42 37.88 31.62 24.12
C ALA A 42 36.71 32.62 24.02
N ASN A 43 35.48 32.09 23.94
CA ASN A 43 34.27 32.86 24.11
C ASN A 43 34.03 33.06 25.61
N ASP A 44 34.28 34.28 26.09
CA ASP A 44 33.79 34.77 27.37
C ASP A 44 32.25 34.77 27.35
N VAL A 45 31.65 33.69 27.86
CA VAL A 45 30.21 33.62 28.09
C VAL A 45 29.92 34.39 29.38
N ALA A 46 29.53 35.65 29.23
CA ALA A 46 28.89 36.39 30.31
C ALA A 46 27.73 35.55 30.86
N ALA A 47 27.79 35.24 32.15
CA ALA A 47 26.78 34.47 32.86
C ALA A 47 25.43 35.21 32.80
N SER A 48 24.63 34.89 31.78
CA SER A 48 23.24 35.28 31.69
C SER A 48 22.50 34.51 32.77
N THR A 49 22.19 35.19 33.88
CA THR A 49 21.35 34.68 34.95
C THR A 49 19.96 34.40 34.37
N ASN A 50 19.75 33.15 33.94
CA ASN A 50 18.43 32.65 33.59
C ASN A 50 17.54 32.79 34.82
N ALA A 51 16.68 33.81 34.82
CA ALA A 51 15.56 33.88 35.73
C ALA A 51 14.76 32.58 35.56
N ALA A 52 14.65 31.80 36.64
CA ALA A 52 13.91 30.55 36.64
C ALA A 52 12.47 30.84 36.23
N MET A 53 12.10 30.46 35.00
CA MET A 53 10.72 30.49 34.57
C MET A 53 9.91 29.55 35.47
N PRO A 54 8.71 29.95 35.90
CA PRO A 54 7.84 29.07 36.66
C PRO A 54 7.56 27.80 35.83
N PRO A 55 7.44 26.62 36.47
CA PRO A 55 7.12 25.39 35.75
C PRO A 55 5.80 25.58 35.00
N PHE A 56 5.81 25.36 33.69
CA PHE A 56 4.60 25.30 32.91
C PHE A 56 3.74 24.16 33.48
N ALA A 57 2.58 24.48 34.03
CA ALA A 57 1.61 23.48 34.41
C ALA A 57 1.11 22.81 33.12
N GLU A 58 1.51 21.57 32.88
CA GLU A 58 0.93 20.76 31.81
C GLU A 58 -0.57 20.59 32.12
N THR A 59 -1.42 21.28 31.36
CA THR A 59 -2.86 21.01 31.39
C THR A 59 -3.09 19.58 30.92
N PRO A 60 -3.65 18.68 31.76
CA PRO A 60 -4.00 17.34 31.34
C PRO A 60 -4.93 17.42 30.12
N ASN A 61 -4.63 16.67 29.06
CA ASN A 61 -5.37 16.61 27.79
C ASN A 61 -5.19 17.79 26.81
N ALA A 62 -4.14 18.62 26.96
CA ALA A 62 -3.83 19.64 25.95
C ALA A 62 -3.21 19.09 24.64
N HIS A 63 -2.96 17.77 24.54
CA HIS A 63 -2.44 17.17 23.32
C HIS A 63 -3.55 17.06 22.26
N PRO A 64 -3.38 17.68 21.08
CA PRO A 64 -4.29 17.48 19.96
C PRO A 64 -4.39 16.00 19.64
N THR A 65 -5.61 15.45 19.62
CA THR A 65 -5.84 14.12 19.08
C THR A 65 -5.46 14.12 17.61
N ALA A 66 -4.66 13.15 17.19
CA ALA A 66 -4.30 13.01 15.78
C ALA A 66 -5.57 12.91 14.93
N PRO A 67 -5.65 13.61 13.78
CA PRO A 67 -6.80 13.53 12.91
C PRO A 67 -7.02 12.10 12.44
N GLU A 68 -8.28 11.67 12.40
CA GLU A 68 -8.63 10.36 11.89
C GLU A 68 -8.34 10.28 10.38
N PRO A 69 -7.71 9.21 9.86
CA PRO A 69 -7.41 9.11 8.44
C PRO A 69 -8.65 9.16 7.52
N ALA A 70 -8.49 9.41 6.22
CA ALA A 70 -9.63 9.38 5.31
C ALA A 70 -10.15 7.94 5.08
N PRO A 71 -11.47 7.70 4.94
CA PRO A 71 -11.99 6.39 4.54
C PRO A 71 -11.88 6.17 3.02
N ILE A 72 -11.89 4.90 2.58
CA ILE A 72 -11.92 4.51 1.17
C ILE A 72 -13.20 5.06 0.51
N PRO A 73 -13.17 5.64 -0.71
CA PRO A 73 -14.35 6.24 -1.31
C PRO A 73 -15.49 5.24 -1.50
N ALA A 74 -16.73 5.68 -1.27
CA ALA A 74 -17.90 4.81 -1.21
C ALA A 74 -18.11 3.94 -2.45
N ARG A 75 -17.76 4.45 -3.65
CA ARG A 75 -17.91 3.72 -4.91
C ARG A 75 -17.09 2.43 -5.00
N PHE A 76 -15.97 2.34 -4.29
CA PHE A 76 -15.13 1.13 -4.28
C PHE A 76 -15.58 0.12 -3.23
N ARG A 77 -16.38 0.56 -2.26
CA ARG A 77 -16.85 -0.29 -1.16
C ARG A 77 -17.82 -1.35 -1.68
N GLY A 78 -17.88 -2.46 -0.95
CA GLY A 78 -18.71 -3.61 -1.26
C GLY A 78 -17.89 -4.89 -1.41
N THR A 79 -18.55 -5.92 -1.92
CA THR A 79 -17.94 -7.21 -2.18
C THR A 79 -17.69 -7.38 -3.67
N TRP A 80 -16.53 -7.94 -3.99
CA TRP A 80 -16.02 -8.16 -5.33
C TRP A 80 -15.54 -9.60 -5.44
N SER A 81 -15.60 -10.17 -6.63
CA SER A 81 -15.06 -11.51 -6.91
C SER A 81 -14.58 -11.61 -8.35
N ASP A 82 -13.73 -12.56 -8.68
CA ASP A 82 -13.21 -12.74 -10.06
C ASP A 82 -14.30 -13.11 -11.09
N SER A 83 -15.44 -13.63 -10.63
CA SER A 83 -16.58 -13.94 -11.49
C SER A 83 -17.92 -13.82 -10.75
N ALA A 84 -19.01 -13.73 -11.52
CA ALA A 84 -20.36 -13.72 -10.95
C ALA A 84 -20.73 -15.06 -10.29
N ALA A 85 -20.18 -16.18 -10.78
CA ALA A 85 -20.37 -17.49 -10.15
C ALA A 85 -19.70 -17.56 -8.77
N SER A 86 -18.47 -17.04 -8.69
CA SER A 86 -17.69 -16.95 -7.46
C SER A 86 -18.33 -16.04 -6.39
N CYS A 87 -19.23 -15.12 -6.77
CA CYS A 87 -19.96 -14.29 -5.81
C CYS A 87 -20.94 -15.09 -4.92
N ALA A 88 -21.47 -16.20 -5.42
CA ALA A 88 -22.38 -17.07 -4.67
C ALA A 88 -21.67 -17.90 -3.59
N ASP A 89 -20.36 -18.11 -3.75
CA ASP A 89 -19.53 -18.81 -2.78
C ASP A 89 -18.89 -17.81 -1.81
N LEU A 90 -19.29 -17.89 -0.55
CA LEU A 90 -18.79 -17.01 0.51
C LEU A 90 -17.32 -17.31 0.87
N ALA A 91 -16.85 -18.53 0.59
CA ALA A 91 -15.50 -19.00 0.90
C ALA A 91 -14.59 -19.00 -0.34
N HIS A 92 -15.02 -18.41 -1.45
CA HIS A 92 -14.19 -18.35 -2.64
C HIS A 92 -12.98 -17.44 -2.41
N HIS A 93 -11.76 -17.97 -2.58
CA HIS A 93 -10.50 -17.26 -2.35
C HIS A 93 -10.35 -15.93 -3.13
N SER A 94 -11.02 -15.78 -4.27
CA SER A 94 -10.99 -14.53 -5.07
C SER A 94 -11.86 -13.40 -4.48
N ARG A 95 -12.67 -13.72 -3.46
CA ARG A 95 -13.59 -12.77 -2.83
C ARG A 95 -12.82 -11.69 -2.09
N LEU A 96 -13.18 -10.45 -2.39
CA LEU A 96 -12.59 -9.24 -1.84
C LEU A 96 -13.70 -8.38 -1.24
N THR A 97 -13.53 -7.93 0.00
CA THR A 97 -14.44 -6.98 0.64
C THR A 97 -13.70 -5.69 0.95
N ILE A 98 -14.26 -4.58 0.47
CA ILE A 98 -13.74 -3.23 0.71
C ILE A 98 -14.74 -2.48 1.59
N SER A 99 -14.31 -2.05 2.77
CA SER A 99 -15.17 -1.33 3.73
C SER A 99 -14.35 -0.35 4.56
N GLY A 100 -14.86 0.86 4.83
CA GLY A 100 -14.15 1.83 5.68
C GLY A 100 -12.71 2.08 5.21
N ARG A 101 -11.72 1.56 5.95
CA ARG A 101 -10.28 1.56 5.60
C ARG A 101 -9.69 0.16 5.43
N THR A 102 -10.54 -0.82 5.22
CA THR A 102 -10.20 -2.23 5.22
C THR A 102 -10.38 -2.80 3.82
N VAL A 103 -9.36 -3.54 3.39
CA VAL A 103 -9.41 -4.41 2.21
C VAL A 103 -9.18 -5.83 2.72
N ARG A 104 -10.21 -6.66 2.65
CA ARG A 104 -10.20 -8.03 3.16
C ARG A 104 -10.25 -9.01 2.00
N PHE A 105 -9.25 -9.88 1.94
CA PHE A 105 -9.26 -11.13 1.19
C PHE A 105 -9.58 -12.29 2.13
N ASP A 106 -9.71 -13.50 1.60
CA ASP A 106 -9.89 -14.70 2.42
C ASP A 106 -8.67 -14.95 3.32
N ASP A 107 -7.47 -14.84 2.75
CA ASP A 107 -6.22 -15.17 3.45
C ASP A 107 -5.67 -14.05 4.34
N TYR A 108 -6.06 -12.79 4.12
CA TYR A 108 -5.51 -11.66 4.86
C TYR A 108 -6.37 -10.39 4.78
N VAL A 109 -6.10 -9.47 5.72
CA VAL A 109 -6.76 -8.17 5.83
C VAL A 109 -5.70 -7.07 5.80
N ILE A 110 -5.87 -6.07 4.94
CA ILE A 110 -5.11 -4.83 4.98
C ILE A 110 -5.92 -3.79 5.74
N PHE A 111 -5.34 -3.23 6.81
CA PHE A 111 -5.88 -2.07 7.51
C PHE A 111 -5.14 -0.81 7.07
N GLY A 112 -5.87 0.15 6.50
CA GLY A 112 -5.32 1.35 5.87
C GLY A 112 -4.97 2.45 6.86
N ASP A 113 -3.71 2.88 6.81
CA ASP A 113 -3.19 4.07 7.49
C ASP A 113 -3.47 5.34 6.67
N SER A 114 -3.47 5.23 5.33
CA SER A 114 -3.79 6.34 4.43
C SER A 114 -4.46 5.87 3.13
N VAL A 115 -5.33 6.73 2.60
CA VAL A 115 -6.00 6.55 1.31
C VAL A 115 -5.63 7.73 0.41
N SER A 116 -5.09 7.45 -0.77
CA SER A 116 -4.90 8.44 -1.82
C SER A 116 -5.86 8.16 -2.97
N GLN A 117 -6.36 9.23 -3.60
CA GLN A 117 -7.31 9.15 -4.71
C GLN A 117 -6.77 9.97 -5.87
N PRO A 118 -5.93 9.39 -6.75
CA PRO A 118 -5.30 10.14 -7.84
C PRO A 118 -6.33 10.67 -8.85
N ASN A 119 -7.44 9.96 -9.03
CA ASN A 119 -8.58 10.41 -9.81
C ASN A 119 -9.88 9.78 -9.27
N PRO A 120 -11.08 10.21 -9.72
CA PRO A 120 -12.33 9.69 -9.19
C PRO A 120 -12.51 8.17 -9.31
N ASN A 121 -11.86 7.53 -10.29
CA ASN A 121 -11.99 6.11 -10.62
C ASN A 121 -10.84 5.25 -10.06
N GLU A 122 -9.89 5.83 -9.34
CA GLU A 122 -8.76 5.09 -8.78
C GLU A 122 -8.55 5.42 -7.30
N PHE A 123 -8.11 4.46 -6.50
CA PHE A 123 -7.56 4.74 -5.17
C PHE A 123 -6.35 3.86 -4.88
N ALA A 124 -5.46 4.36 -4.03
CA ALA A 124 -4.40 3.58 -3.40
C ALA A 124 -4.60 3.57 -1.88
N LEU A 125 -4.41 2.41 -1.26
CA LEU A 125 -4.44 2.21 0.17
C LEU A 125 -3.04 1.83 0.64
N LYS A 126 -2.46 2.62 1.56
CA LYS A 126 -1.26 2.24 2.28
C LYS A 126 -1.62 1.87 3.70
N GLY A 127 -1.09 0.77 4.20
CA GLY A 127 -1.42 0.27 5.52
C GLY A 127 -0.56 -0.92 5.90
N LYS A 128 -1.15 -1.83 6.67
CA LYS A 128 -0.48 -3.03 7.17
C LYS A 128 -1.38 -4.25 7.06
N ILE A 129 -0.79 -5.42 6.89
CA ILE A 129 -1.50 -6.69 7.04
C ILE A 129 -1.82 -6.87 8.53
N GLU A 130 -3.11 -7.00 8.87
CA GLU A 130 -3.60 -7.05 10.25
C GLU A 130 -2.91 -8.13 11.09
N ALA A 131 -2.72 -9.32 10.52
CA ALA A 131 -2.14 -10.46 11.22
C ALA A 131 -0.63 -10.33 11.51
N THR A 132 0.12 -9.64 10.65
CA THR A 132 1.59 -9.62 10.71
C THR A 132 2.17 -8.24 11.02
N GLY A 133 1.37 -7.18 10.89
CA GLY A 133 1.83 -5.79 10.97
C GLY A 133 2.75 -5.36 9.82
N VAL A 134 3.00 -6.23 8.84
CA VAL A 134 3.88 -5.94 7.70
C VAL A 134 3.24 -4.85 6.83
N PRO A 135 4.00 -3.82 6.41
CA PRO A 135 3.51 -2.81 5.50
C PRO A 135 2.96 -3.41 4.21
N ALA A 136 1.82 -2.91 3.75
CA ALA A 136 1.18 -3.33 2.52
C ALA A 136 0.57 -2.14 1.78
N GLU A 137 0.49 -2.27 0.46
CA GLU A 137 -0.11 -1.30 -0.42
C GLU A 137 -1.04 -1.99 -1.43
N ALA A 138 -2.19 -1.39 -1.71
CA ALA A 138 -3.14 -1.87 -2.69
C ALA A 138 -3.57 -0.73 -3.63
N HIS A 139 -3.71 -1.03 -4.91
CA HIS A 139 -4.12 -0.08 -5.93
C HIS A 139 -5.33 -0.63 -6.68
N TYR A 140 -6.40 0.17 -6.77
CA TYR A 140 -7.60 -0.25 -7.48
C TYR A 140 -8.10 0.82 -8.44
N ALA A 141 -8.53 0.36 -9.61
CA ALA A 141 -9.29 1.14 -10.58
C ALA A 141 -10.70 0.56 -10.69
N ILE A 142 -11.73 1.41 -10.70
CA ILE A 142 -13.12 1.00 -10.92
C ILE A 142 -13.58 1.45 -12.30
N SER A 143 -14.34 0.60 -12.98
CA SER A 143 -14.96 0.97 -14.26
C SER A 143 -15.90 2.17 -14.10
N ALA A 144 -16.15 2.87 -15.21
CA ALA A 144 -17.05 4.03 -15.25
C ALA A 144 -18.47 3.69 -14.78
N ASP A 145 -18.95 2.47 -15.07
CA ASP A 145 -20.25 1.98 -14.64
C ASP A 145 -20.27 1.41 -13.20
N GLY A 146 -19.12 1.37 -12.52
CA GLY A 146 -18.99 0.90 -11.15
C GLY A 146 -19.12 -0.61 -10.97
N LYS A 147 -19.13 -1.39 -12.06
CA LYS A 147 -19.39 -2.85 -12.04
C LYS A 147 -18.15 -3.71 -11.95
N THR A 148 -16.99 -3.21 -12.39
CA THR A 148 -15.74 -3.93 -12.31
C THR A 148 -14.68 -3.17 -11.52
N LEU A 149 -13.82 -3.92 -10.84
CA LEU A 149 -12.71 -3.44 -10.06
C LEU A 149 -11.43 -4.14 -10.53
N THR A 150 -10.47 -3.38 -11.01
CA THR A 150 -9.16 -3.87 -11.43
C THR A 150 -8.16 -3.65 -10.30
N ASP A 151 -7.49 -4.71 -9.88
CA ASP A 151 -6.42 -4.69 -8.89
C ASP A 151 -5.06 -4.47 -9.58
N GLY A 152 -4.54 -3.25 -9.49
CA GLY A 152 -3.27 -2.88 -10.09
C GLY A 152 -2.06 -3.47 -9.37
N ALA A 153 -2.17 -3.80 -8.08
CA ALA A 153 -1.09 -4.39 -7.29
C ALA A 153 -1.01 -5.92 -7.50
N GLY A 154 -2.16 -6.58 -7.60
CA GLY A 154 -2.32 -8.02 -7.79
C GLY A 154 -2.27 -8.48 -9.25
N GLY A 155 -1.41 -7.87 -10.08
CA GLY A 155 -1.18 -8.31 -11.45
C GLY A 155 -2.29 -7.98 -12.46
N GLY A 156 -3.19 -7.03 -12.15
CA GLY A 156 -4.24 -6.59 -13.06
C GLY A 156 -5.53 -7.42 -13.00
N THR A 157 -5.73 -8.19 -11.93
CA THR A 157 -6.92 -9.03 -11.77
C THR A 157 -8.20 -8.17 -11.81
N VAL A 158 -9.10 -8.48 -12.74
CA VAL A 158 -10.41 -7.84 -12.87
C VAL A 158 -11.43 -8.62 -12.06
N ARG A 159 -12.17 -7.91 -11.21
CA ARG A 159 -13.25 -8.46 -10.39
C ARG A 159 -14.58 -7.82 -10.75
N VAL A 160 -15.66 -8.56 -10.61
CA VAL A 160 -17.04 -8.08 -10.73
C VAL A 160 -17.61 -7.78 -9.35
N ARG A 161 -18.51 -6.80 -9.28
CA ARG A 161 -19.26 -6.50 -8.06
C ARG A 161 -20.25 -7.63 -7.77
N CYS A 162 -20.24 -8.13 -6.53
CA CYS A 162 -21.26 -9.06 -6.07
C CYS A 162 -22.55 -8.30 -5.72
N ALA A 163 -23.69 -8.87 -6.10
CA ALA A 163 -25.02 -8.29 -5.91
C ALA A 163 -25.50 -8.39 -4.45
#